data_AF-C7LKF2-F1
#
_entry.id   AF-C7LKF2-F1
#
_cell.length_a   1.000
_cell.length_b   1.000
_cell.length_c   1.000
_cell.angle_alpha   90.00
_cell.angle_beta   90.00
_cell.angle_gamma   90.00
#
_symmetry.space_group_name_H-M   'P 1'
#
loop_
_entity.id
_entity.type
_entity.pdbx_description
1 polymer ?
#
loop_
_entity_poly.entity_id
_entity_poly.type
_entity_poly.pdbx_seq_one_letter_code
_entity_poly.pdbx_strand_id
1 'polypeptide(L)'
;MLKLKINKIIFVSHTKILLDNNNFFFKNLKNENLFLKTKKFFFSYKEEFLFPEIIDYKLFNKKYCFIGKIKTIYYRFLQNLLELNFNKKKYFLPLVKDFFLKKNQKKKILILKLPKGLLNNGLD
;
A
#
# COMPACT_ATOMS: atom_id res chain seq x y z
N MET A 1 -27.43 -9.40 8.30
CA MET A 1 -26.35 -8.54 7.78
C MET A 1 -26.27 -7.29 8.67
N LEU A 2 -25.32 -7.26 9.62
CA LEU A 2 -25.21 -6.18 10.62
C LEU A 2 -24.54 -4.95 10.01
N LYS A 3 -25.24 -3.82 9.97
CA LYS A 3 -24.70 -2.51 9.58
C LYS A 3 -24.27 -1.75 10.83
N LEU A 4 -22.98 -1.78 11.15
CA LEU A 4 -22.40 -0.92 12.17
C LEU A 4 -22.21 0.50 11.62
N LYS A 5 -22.79 1.49 12.31
CA LYS A 5 -22.60 2.91 12.02
C LYS A 5 -21.50 3.43 12.94
N ILE A 6 -20.28 3.52 12.40
CA ILE A 6 -19.12 3.97 13.17
C ILE A 6 -19.06 5.51 13.07
N ASN A 7 -19.20 6.19 14.20
CA ASN A 7 -19.23 7.66 14.24
C ASN A 7 -17.83 8.29 14.27
N LYS A 8 -16.83 7.60 14.84
CA LYS A 8 -15.45 8.11 14.93
C LYS A 8 -14.47 6.94 15.10
N ILE A 9 -13.35 6.98 14.39
CA ILE A 9 -12.23 6.05 14.55
C ILE A 9 -11.00 6.90 14.84
N ILE A 10 -10.35 6.63 15.98
CA ILE A 10 -9.13 7.32 16.40
C ILE A 10 -7.99 6.31 16.30
N PHE A 11 -7.01 6.61 15.46
CA PHE A 11 -5.77 5.82 15.36
C PHE A 11 -4.71 6.49 16.23
N VAL A 12 -4.19 5.76 17.22
CA VAL A 12 -3.00 6.14 17.98
C VAL A 12 -1.92 5.11 17.66
N SER A 13 -0.68 5.57 17.46
CA SER A 13 0.48 4.70 17.23
C SER A 13 0.55 3.64 18.33
N HIS A 14 0.68 2.38 17.93
CA HIS A 14 0.33 1.17 18.70
C HIS A 14 -1.19 0.95 18.77
N THR A 15 -1.71 0.39 17.68
CA THR A 15 -3.13 0.33 17.29
C THR A 15 -4.06 -0.18 18.39
N LYS A 16 -4.67 0.76 19.11
CA LYS A 16 -5.96 0.56 19.79
C LYS A 16 -7.05 1.17 18.92
N ILE A 17 -8.01 0.35 18.47
CA ILE A 17 -9.20 0.82 17.77
C ILE A 17 -10.29 1.00 18.82
N LEU A 18 -10.61 2.25 19.16
CA LEU A 18 -11.78 2.58 19.97
C LEU A 18 -13.00 2.65 19.06
N LEU A 19 -13.89 1.68 19.20
CA LEU A 19 -15.22 1.69 18.58
C LEU A 19 -16.19 2.27 19.60
N ASP A 20 -16.61 3.51 19.39
CA ASP A 20 -17.65 4.14 20.21
C ASP A 20 -19.02 3.66 19.73
N ASN A 21 -19.66 2.81 20.53
CA ASN A 21 -21.03 2.37 20.31
C ASN A 21 -21.68 2.02 21.66
N ASN A 22 -22.68 2.79 22.06
CA ASN A 22 -23.23 2.75 23.42
C ASN A 22 -23.86 1.41 23.87
N ASN A 23 -24.06 0.43 22.98
CA ASN A 23 -24.83 -0.80 23.28
C ASN A 23 -24.32 -2.10 22.62
N PHE A 24 -23.08 -2.18 22.11
CA PHE A 24 -22.63 -3.38 21.37
C PHE A 24 -21.69 -4.28 22.17
N PHE A 25 -22.05 -5.57 22.31
CA PHE A 25 -21.20 -6.57 22.98
C PHE A 25 -20.00 -6.96 22.09
N PHE A 26 -18.79 -6.56 22.50
CA PHE A 26 -17.51 -6.77 21.79
C PHE A 26 -17.11 -8.25 21.56
N LYS A 27 -17.74 -9.20 22.26
CA LYS A 27 -17.40 -10.63 22.23
C LYS A 27 -17.55 -11.26 20.83
N ASN A 28 -18.38 -10.67 19.96
CA ASN A 28 -18.72 -11.23 18.64
C ASN A 28 -17.91 -10.63 17.47
N LEU A 29 -16.89 -9.80 17.75
CA LEU A 29 -16.06 -9.16 16.70
C LEU A 29 -14.74 -9.89 16.43
N LYS A 30 -14.49 -11.02 17.10
CA LYS A 30 -13.27 -11.81 16.88
C LYS A 30 -13.32 -12.45 15.49
N ASN A 31 -12.28 -12.20 14.68
CA ASN A 31 -12.11 -12.67 13.29
C ASN A 31 -13.04 -12.04 12.24
N GLU A 32 -13.67 -10.91 12.54
CA GLU A 32 -14.46 -10.17 11.55
C GLU A 32 -13.59 -9.20 10.74
N ASN A 33 -13.89 -9.07 9.44
CA ASN A 33 -13.22 -8.09 8.58
C ASN A 33 -13.86 -6.72 8.76
N LEU A 34 -13.06 -5.71 9.10
CA LEU A 34 -13.52 -4.34 9.26
C LEU A 34 -13.37 -3.56 7.94
N PHE A 35 -14.50 -3.13 7.37
CA PHE A 35 -14.53 -2.37 6.11
C PHE A 35 -14.77 -0.89 6.39
N LEU A 36 -13.87 -0.03 5.89
CA LEU A 36 -14.01 1.42 5.99
C LEU A 36 -14.54 1.99 4.68
N LYS A 37 -15.55 2.85 4.76
CA LYS A 37 -16.03 3.59 3.61
C LYS A 37 -14.94 4.57 3.19
N THR A 38 -14.46 4.46 1.95
CA THR A 38 -13.34 5.22 1.38
C THR A 38 -13.49 6.75 1.34
N LYS A 39 -14.63 7.30 1.79
CA LYS A 39 -14.86 8.74 1.79
C LYS A 39 -14.14 9.41 2.95
N LYS A 40 -12.96 9.95 2.62
CA LYS A 40 -12.10 10.86 3.39
C LYS A 40 -11.35 10.22 4.56
N PHE A 41 -10.21 9.63 4.24
CA PHE A 41 -9.10 9.58 5.18
C PHE A 41 -8.44 10.96 5.23
N PHE A 42 -8.51 11.65 6.37
CA PHE A 42 -7.62 12.76 6.66
C PHE A 42 -6.44 12.22 7.47
N PHE A 43 -5.40 11.76 6.77
CA PHE A 43 -4.10 11.59 7.41
C PHE A 43 -3.40 12.94 7.39
N SER A 44 -3.42 13.63 8.53
CA SER A 44 -2.51 14.76 8.77
C SER A 44 -1.18 14.24 9.29
N TYR A 45 -0.47 13.48 8.47
CA TYR A 45 0.97 13.36 8.59
C TYR A 45 1.56 13.66 7.21
N LYS A 46 2.23 14.81 7.16
CA LYS A 46 3.04 15.22 6.01
C LYS A 46 3.98 14.07 5.66
N GLU A 47 3.91 13.63 4.41
CA GLU A 47 4.90 12.76 3.78
C GLU A 47 5.05 11.33 4.28
N GLU A 48 4.05 10.48 4.09
CA GLU A 48 4.34 9.06 3.88
C GLU A 48 3.31 8.51 2.91
N PHE A 49 3.78 8.05 1.74
CA PHE A 49 2.94 7.35 0.78
C PHE A 49 2.24 6.22 1.55
N LEU A 50 0.90 6.25 1.60
CA LEU A 50 0.13 5.07 2.02
C LEU A 50 0.33 4.02 0.93
N PHE A 51 1.39 3.24 1.06
CA PHE A 51 1.80 2.23 0.11
C PHE A 51 0.74 1.14 -0.16
N PRO A 52 -0.25 0.83 0.71
CA PRO A 52 -1.32 -0.10 0.32
C PRO A 52 -2.07 0.30 -0.96
N GLU A 53 -2.13 1.60 -1.30
CA GLU A 53 -2.85 2.09 -2.48
C GLU A 53 -2.19 1.75 -3.82
N ILE A 54 -0.90 1.36 -3.83
CA ILE A 54 -0.17 1.10 -5.08
C ILE A 54 -0.24 -0.34 -5.54
N ILE A 55 -0.97 -1.20 -4.83
CA ILE A 55 -1.32 -2.54 -5.32
C ILE A 55 -2.03 -2.38 -6.69
N ASP A 56 -1.72 -3.29 -7.62
CA ASP A 56 -2.13 -3.26 -9.02
C ASP A 56 -1.51 -2.19 -9.93
N TYR A 57 -0.61 -1.33 -9.42
CA TYR A 57 0.06 -0.36 -10.29
C TYR A 57 1.07 -1.03 -11.23
N LYS A 58 1.18 -0.48 -12.43
CA LYS A 58 2.25 -0.81 -13.40
C LYS A 58 3.49 0.03 -13.11
N LEU A 59 4.65 -0.60 -13.03
CA LEU A 59 5.92 0.04 -12.80
C LEU A 59 6.68 0.22 -14.11
N PHE A 60 7.28 1.39 -14.23
CA PHE A 60 8.17 1.73 -15.33
C PHE A 60 9.46 2.33 -14.79
N ASN A 61 10.58 2.10 -15.46
CA ASN A 61 11.84 2.76 -15.11
C ASN A 61 11.85 4.18 -15.67
N LYS A 62 12.93 4.93 -15.41
CA LYS A 62 13.14 6.28 -15.93
C LYS A 62 13.17 6.38 -17.47
N LYS A 63 13.41 5.25 -18.16
CA LYS A 63 13.36 5.13 -19.62
C LYS A 63 11.98 4.70 -20.15
N TYR A 64 10.97 4.66 -19.28
CA TYR A 64 9.62 4.19 -19.59
C TYR A 64 9.54 2.72 -20.05
N CYS A 65 10.52 1.89 -19.68
CA CYS A 65 10.46 0.44 -19.86
C CYS A 65 9.60 -0.18 -18.75
N PHE A 66 8.67 -1.06 -19.11
CA PHE A 66 7.80 -1.75 -18.15
C PHE A 66 8.63 -2.76 -17.32
N ILE A 67 8.54 -2.65 -16.00
CA ILE A 67 9.29 -3.48 -15.04
C ILE A 67 8.41 -4.57 -14.44
N GLY A 68 7.09 -4.35 -14.38
CA GLY A 68 6.16 -5.30 -13.80
C GLY A 68 4.94 -4.64 -13.18
N LYS A 69 4.01 -5.46 -12.68
CA LYS A 69 2.82 -5.02 -11.94
C LYS A 69 2.96 -5.37 -10.47
N ILE A 70 2.67 -4.42 -9.56
CA ILE A 70 2.66 -4.70 -8.11
C ILE A 70 1.54 -5.68 -7.81
N LYS A 71 1.91 -6.79 -7.19
CA LYS A 71 0.98 -7.79 -6.71
C LYS A 71 0.73 -7.64 -5.21
N THR A 72 1.76 -7.39 -4.41
CA THR A 72 1.62 -7.18 -2.97
C THR A 72 2.82 -6.43 -2.40
N ILE A 73 2.72 -6.04 -1.13
CA ILE A 73 3.78 -5.39 -0.36
C ILE A 73 4.04 -6.24 0.88
N TYR A 74 5.30 -6.60 1.06
CA TYR A 74 5.77 -7.27 2.28
C TYR A 74 6.28 -6.21 3.25
N TYR A 75 5.58 -6.05 4.36
CA TYR A 75 6.00 -5.19 5.45
C TYR A 75 6.99 -5.92 6.34
N ARG A 76 8.21 -5.39 6.48
CA ARG A 76 9.24 -5.95 7.36
C ARG A 76 9.81 -4.85 8.25
N PHE A 77 10.40 -5.25 9.37
CA PHE A 77 10.95 -4.31 10.35
C PHE A 77 12.04 -3.40 9.77
N LEU A 78 12.90 -3.94 8.89
CA LEU A 78 14.03 -3.20 8.32
C LEU A 78 13.69 -2.53 6.99
N GLN A 79 13.11 -3.26 6.05
CA GLN A 79 12.82 -2.75 4.71
C GLN A 79 11.59 -3.44 4.11
N ASN A 80 10.65 -2.63 3.63
CA ASN A 80 9.48 -3.11 2.92
C ASN A 80 9.86 -3.51 1.49
N LEU A 81 9.23 -4.56 0.97
CA LEU A 81 9.49 -5.09 -0.37
C LEU A 81 8.21 -5.09 -1.21
N LEU A 82 8.32 -4.65 -2.46
CA LEU A 82 7.30 -4.82 -3.48
C LEU A 82 7.47 -6.19 -4.14
N GLU A 83 6.39 -6.96 -4.20
CA GLU A 83 6.29 -8.10 -5.10
C GLU A 83 5.78 -7.64 -6.46
N LEU A 84 6.57 -7.87 -7.49
CA LEU A 84 6.23 -7.57 -8.87
C LEU A 84 6.02 -8.87 -9.65
N ASN A 85 5.03 -8.86 -10.56
CA ASN A 85 4.90 -9.87 -11.58
C ASN A 85 5.31 -9.28 -12.94
N PHE A 86 6.28 -9.93 -13.60
CA PHE A 86 6.75 -9.59 -14.93
C PHE A 86 7.09 -10.87 -15.69
N ASN A 87 6.54 -11.05 -16.90
CA ASN A 87 6.73 -12.25 -17.72
C ASN A 87 6.51 -13.57 -16.96
N LYS A 88 5.44 -13.64 -16.14
CA LYS A 88 5.09 -14.77 -15.27
C LYS A 88 6.15 -15.11 -14.19
N LYS A 89 7.18 -14.28 -14.05
CA LYS A 89 8.20 -14.40 -13.00
C LYS A 89 7.94 -13.39 -11.89
N LYS A 90 8.28 -13.82 -10.68
CA LYS A 90 8.17 -13.04 -9.46
C LYS A 90 9.48 -12.28 -9.23
N TYR A 91 9.38 -10.98 -9.00
CA TYR A 91 10.51 -10.12 -8.63
C TYR A 91 10.22 -9.40 -7.32
N PHE A 92 11.27 -9.08 -6.57
CA PHE A 92 11.18 -8.27 -5.37
C PHE A 92 11.96 -6.99 -5.55
N LEU A 93 11.33 -5.87 -5.21
CA LEU A 93 11.95 -4.55 -5.30
C LEU A 93 11.87 -3.86 -3.94
N PRO A 94 12.99 -3.34 -3.40
CA PRO A 94 12.97 -2.49 -2.22
C PRO A 94 12.02 -1.32 -2.38
N LEU A 95 11.17 -1.11 -1.38
CA LEU A 95 10.25 0.02 -1.31
C LEU A 95 10.98 1.22 -0.70
N VAL A 96 11.76 1.93 -1.52
CA VAL A 96 12.59 3.07 -1.11
C VAL A 96 12.02 4.36 -1.70
N LYS A 97 11.79 5.39 -0.87
CA LYS A 97 11.21 6.69 -1.28
C LYS A 97 11.97 7.31 -2.46
N ASP A 98 13.30 7.23 -2.43
CA ASP A 98 14.18 7.82 -3.45
C ASP A 98 14.07 7.18 -4.82
N PHE A 99 13.48 5.98 -4.92
CA PHE A 99 13.21 5.36 -6.21
C PHE A 99 12.01 6.04 -6.90
N PHE A 100 11.09 6.67 -6.19
CA PHE A 100 9.85 7.18 -6.77
C PHE A 100 10.06 8.52 -7.49
N LEU A 101 9.91 8.51 -8.82
CA LEU A 101 9.95 9.73 -9.62
C LEU A 101 8.56 10.35 -9.81
N LYS A 102 7.59 9.55 -10.24
CA LYS A 102 6.24 10.04 -10.58
C LYS A 102 5.18 8.98 -10.30
N LYS A 103 3.99 9.42 -9.86
CA LYS A 103 2.78 8.61 -9.69
C LYS A 103 1.66 9.19 -10.58
N ASN A 104 1.04 8.35 -11.39
CA ASN A 104 -0.22 8.68 -12.08
C ASN A 104 -1.33 7.78 -11.55
N GLN A 105 -2.17 8.34 -10.68
CA GLN A 105 -3.24 7.60 -10.03
C GLN A 105 -4.35 7.20 -10.99
N LYS A 106 -4.72 8.07 -11.95
CA LYS A 106 -5.76 7.77 -12.95
C LYS A 106 -5.39 6.56 -13.81
N LYS A 107 -4.12 6.45 -14.19
CA LYS A 107 -3.61 5.35 -15.03
C LYS A 107 -3.06 4.16 -14.24
N LYS A 108 -3.00 4.24 -12.91
CA LYS A 108 -2.30 3.28 -12.02
C LYS A 108 -0.86 3.00 -12.47
N ILE A 109 -0.08 4.06 -12.67
CA ILE A 109 1.32 3.99 -13.12
C ILE A 109 2.25 4.59 -12.07
N LEU A 110 3.37 3.90 -11.82
CA LEU A 110 4.52 4.40 -11.06
C LEU A 110 5.75 4.42 -11.97
N ILE A 111 6.47 5.53 -11.95
CA ILE A 111 7.76 5.68 -12.62
C ILE A 111 8.84 5.74 -11.56
N LEU A 112 9.84 4.87 -11.68
CA LEU A 112 10.92 4.70 -10.73
C LEU A 112 12.29 5.01 -11.35
N LYS A 113 13.20 5.52 -10.52
CA LYS A 113 14.64 5.62 -10.78
C LYS A 113 15.34 4.52 -10.00
N LEU A 114 15.71 3.44 -10.66
CA LEU A 114 16.42 2.35 -10.02
C LEU A 114 17.94 2.56 -10.15
N PRO A 115 18.72 2.18 -9.13
CA PRO A 115 20.16 2.13 -9.24
C PRO A 115 20.57 1.03 -10.23
N LYS A 116 21.71 1.25 -10.89
CA LYS A 116 22.24 0.28 -11.85
C LYS A 116 22.50 -1.06 -11.17
N GLY A 117 22.15 -2.15 -11.84
CA GLY A 117 22.35 -3.52 -11.35
C GLY A 117 21.33 -4.00 -10.31
N LEU A 118 20.32 -3.18 -9.96
CA LEU A 118 19.24 -3.65 -9.08
C LEU A 118 18.36 -4.70 -9.76
N LEU A 119 18.26 -4.64 -11.08
CA LEU A 119 17.56 -5.63 -11.91
C LEU A 119 18.54 -6.21 -12.92
N ASN A 120 18.71 -7.54 -12.93
CA ASN A 120 19.71 -8.24 -13.74
C ASN A 120 19.44 -8.27 -15.27
N ASN A 121 18.42 -7.55 -15.77
CA ASN A 121 17.92 -7.67 -17.15
C ASN A 121 17.87 -6.32 -17.92
N GLY A 122 18.55 -5.27 -17.46
CA GLY A 122 18.50 -3.94 -18.10
C GLY A 122 17.16 -3.20 -17.92
N LEU A 123 16.38 -3.63 -16.93
CA LEU A 123 15.09 -3.03 -16.55
C LEU A 123 15.25 -1.89 -15.52
N ASP A 124 16.49 -1.63 -15.07
CA ASP A 124 16.92 -0.59 -14.13
C ASP A 124 17.04 0.82 -14.76
#